data_AF-A0A2H6N5T9-F1
#
_entry.id   AF-A0A2H6N5T9-F1
#
_cell.length_a   1.000
_cell.length_b   1.000
_cell.length_c   1.000
_cell.angle_alpha   90.00
_cell.angle_beta   90.00
_cell.angle_gamma   90.00
#
_symmetry.space_group_name_H-M   'P 1'
#
loop_
_entity.id
_entity.type
_entity.pdbx_description
1 polymer ?
#
loop_
_entity_poly.entity_id
_entity_poly.type
_entity_poly.pdbx_seq_one_letter_code
_entity_poly.pdbx_strand_id
1 'polypeptide(L)'
;MISHGQRLKVVHDFPKFSIKVLPWLSPEVLQQNLQGYDAKSDIYSVGITACELANGHVPFKDMPATQMLLEKLNGTVPCLLDTTTIPPEELTMKPSRSGASSSLEEGMAASNARASNGEAALHPYHRTFSSYFHNFVEQCLQRNPDLRPSANALLNHSFFKQIKHRASEALPELLYPVMPITSFEGIQTQDPSHIFGLASNMEQLEMDDWEF
;
A
#
# COMPACT_ATOMS: atom_id res chain seq x y z
N MET A 1 -23.91 -9.38 -0.36
CA MET A 1 -24.24 -8.86 0.99
C MET A 1 -25.57 -9.49 1.41
N ILE A 2 -25.69 -10.02 2.62
CA ILE A 2 -26.91 -10.70 3.09
C ILE A 2 -27.57 -9.80 4.15
N SER A 3 -28.85 -9.51 3.99
CA SER A 3 -29.66 -8.80 4.98
C SER A 3 -31.00 -9.52 5.12
N HIS A 4 -31.44 -9.74 6.37
CA HIS A 4 -32.68 -10.48 6.66
C HIS A 4 -32.75 -11.86 5.96
N GLY A 5 -31.61 -12.55 5.84
CA GLY A 5 -31.52 -13.85 5.18
C GLY A 5 -31.59 -13.80 3.64
N GLN A 6 -31.70 -12.62 3.04
CA GLN A 6 -31.74 -12.45 1.58
C GLN A 6 -30.45 -11.80 1.08
N ARG A 7 -29.98 -12.25 -0.09
CA ARG A 7 -28.85 -11.61 -0.77
C ARG A 7 -29.31 -10.32 -1.41
N LEU A 8 -28.90 -9.20 -0.83
CA LEU A 8 -29.17 -7.88 -1.39
C LEU A 8 -28.26 -7.62 -2.59
N LYS A 9 -28.83 -6.97 -3.61
CA LYS A 9 -28.09 -6.47 -4.78
C LYS A 9 -27.35 -5.17 -4.46
N VAL A 10 -27.95 -4.33 -3.63
CA VAL A 10 -27.42 -3.01 -3.24
C VAL A 10 -27.61 -2.85 -1.73
N VAL A 11 -26.67 -2.17 -1.09
CA VAL A 11 -26.69 -1.84 0.34
C VAL A 11 -26.37 -0.35 0.51
N HIS A 12 -26.87 0.22 1.60
CA HIS A 12 -26.70 1.65 1.93
C HIS A 12 -25.94 1.87 3.24
N ASP A 13 -25.64 0.80 3.99
CA ASP A 13 -24.98 0.91 5.28
C ASP A 13 -23.55 1.47 5.14
N PHE A 14 -23.22 2.48 5.92
CA PHE A 14 -21.82 2.87 6.11
C PHE A 14 -21.13 1.89 7.07
N PRO A 15 -19.97 1.31 6.71
CA PRO A 15 -19.27 0.37 7.56
C PRO A 15 -18.85 1.04 8.88
N LYS A 16 -19.28 0.46 10.00
CA LYS A 16 -18.92 0.94 11.34
C LYS A 16 -17.43 0.70 11.61
N PHE A 17 -16.80 1.61 12.38
CA PHE A 17 -15.37 1.51 12.77
C PHE A 17 -14.38 1.48 11.59
N SER A 18 -14.72 2.13 10.48
CA SER A 18 -14.00 2.07 9.20
C SER A 18 -13.01 3.22 8.94
N ILE A 19 -12.73 4.07 9.94
CA ILE A 19 -11.89 5.27 9.76
C ILE A 19 -10.52 4.94 9.13
N LYS A 20 -9.91 3.83 9.57
CA LYS A 20 -8.60 3.39 9.05
C LYS A 20 -8.66 2.83 7.63
N VAL A 21 -9.83 2.43 7.13
CA VAL A 21 -9.99 1.80 5.81
C VAL A 21 -10.57 2.75 4.75
N LEU A 22 -10.87 4.01 5.12
CA LEU A 22 -11.42 5.01 4.20
C LEU A 22 -10.66 5.12 2.86
N PRO A 23 -9.33 5.04 2.79
CA PRO A 23 -8.60 5.12 1.51
C PRO A 23 -8.95 4.01 0.51
N TRP A 24 -9.31 2.81 0.97
CA TRP A 24 -9.68 1.67 0.13
C TRP A 24 -11.17 1.67 -0.26
N LEU A 25 -12.01 2.45 0.43
CA LEU A 25 -13.43 2.54 0.10
C LEU A 25 -13.63 3.25 -1.25
N SER A 26 -14.59 2.74 -2.02
CA SER A 26 -14.98 3.30 -3.31
C SER A 26 -15.76 4.62 -3.16
N PRO A 27 -15.79 5.48 -4.19
CA PRO A 27 -16.51 6.75 -4.14
C PRO A 27 -18.00 6.55 -3.80
N GLU A 28 -18.63 5.51 -4.33
CA GLU A 28 -20.05 5.23 -4.09
C GLU A 28 -20.37 4.72 -2.67
N VAL A 29 -19.39 4.11 -1.98
CA VAL A 29 -19.52 3.84 -0.54
C VAL A 29 -19.42 5.14 0.26
N LEU A 30 -18.49 6.03 -0.12
CA LEU A 30 -18.23 7.27 0.62
C LEU A 30 -19.32 8.34 0.44
N GLN A 31 -19.98 8.39 -0.72
CA GLN A 31 -21.00 9.42 -1.01
C GLN A 31 -22.30 9.27 -0.22
N GLN A 32 -22.58 8.08 0.33
CA GLN A 32 -23.74 7.81 1.21
C GLN A 32 -25.08 8.36 0.69
N ASN A 33 -25.40 8.08 -0.57
CA ASN A 33 -26.64 8.53 -1.22
C ASN A 33 -27.60 7.36 -1.48
N LEU A 34 -28.76 7.66 -2.08
CA LEU A 34 -29.81 6.68 -2.38
C LEU A 34 -29.41 5.65 -3.46
N GLN A 35 -28.30 5.82 -4.17
CA GLN A 35 -27.81 4.81 -5.12
C GLN A 35 -27.22 3.59 -4.39
N GLY A 36 -26.65 3.79 -3.19
CA GLY A 36 -25.96 2.74 -2.45
C GLY A 36 -24.73 2.20 -3.19
N TYR A 37 -24.30 1.01 -2.78
CA TYR A 37 -23.19 0.28 -3.39
C TYR A 37 -23.46 -1.23 -3.40
N ASP A 38 -22.68 -1.94 -4.22
CA ASP A 38 -22.76 -3.39 -4.38
C ASP A 38 -21.37 -4.04 -4.28
N ALA A 39 -21.26 -5.31 -4.64
CA ALA A 39 -19.98 -6.04 -4.59
C ALA A 39 -18.89 -5.46 -5.51
N LYS A 40 -19.21 -4.55 -6.45
CA LYS A 40 -18.20 -3.87 -7.27
C LYS A 40 -17.48 -2.76 -6.51
N SER A 41 -17.94 -2.37 -5.32
CA SER A 41 -17.13 -1.55 -4.39
C SER A 41 -15.84 -2.28 -4.01
N ASP A 42 -15.90 -3.59 -3.80
CA ASP A 42 -14.73 -4.40 -3.42
C ASP A 42 -13.71 -4.47 -4.57
N ILE A 43 -14.18 -4.45 -5.83
CA ILE A 43 -13.31 -4.40 -7.01
C ILE A 43 -12.49 -3.12 -7.05
N TYR A 44 -13.08 -2.00 -6.64
CA TYR A 44 -12.32 -0.75 -6.48
C TYR A 44 -11.26 -0.88 -5.38
N SER A 45 -11.60 -1.48 -4.23
CA SER A 45 -10.64 -1.73 -3.16
C SER A 45 -9.50 -2.65 -3.59
N VAL A 46 -9.75 -3.62 -4.47
CA VAL A 46 -8.70 -4.44 -5.12
C VAL A 46 -7.76 -3.56 -5.94
N GLY A 47 -8.27 -2.58 -6.70
CA GLY A 47 -7.46 -1.62 -7.44
C GLY A 47 -6.57 -0.77 -6.52
N ILE A 48 -7.13 -0.27 -5.41
CA ILE A 48 -6.36 0.49 -4.40
C ILE A 48 -5.26 -0.37 -3.78
N THR A 49 -5.57 -1.63 -3.45
CA THR A 49 -4.60 -2.59 -2.92
C THR A 49 -3.49 -2.88 -3.92
N ALA A 50 -3.82 -3.00 -5.21
CA ALA A 50 -2.82 -3.19 -6.26
C ALA A 50 -1.86 -1.98 -6.36
N CYS A 51 -2.39 -0.75 -6.28
CA CYS A 51 -1.56 0.46 -6.18
C CYS A 51 -0.69 0.43 -4.92
N GLU A 52 -1.25 0.08 -3.76
CA GLU A 52 -0.50 0.01 -2.51
C GLU A 52 0.67 -0.99 -2.58
N LEU A 53 0.43 -2.21 -3.08
CA LEU A 53 1.47 -3.23 -3.25
C LEU A 53 2.55 -2.79 -4.25
N ALA A 54 2.16 -2.11 -5.32
CA ALA A 54 3.09 -1.62 -6.33
C ALA A 54 3.91 -0.42 -5.85
N ASN A 55 3.27 0.54 -5.18
CA ASN A 55 3.86 1.82 -4.80
C ASN A 55 4.52 1.78 -3.41
N GLY A 56 4.23 0.75 -2.61
CA GLY A 56 4.70 0.59 -1.22
C GLY A 56 3.92 1.43 -0.20
N HIS A 57 2.90 2.18 -0.64
CA HIS A 57 2.05 2.99 0.21
C HIS A 57 0.65 3.12 -0.40
N VAL A 58 -0.38 3.15 0.45
CA VAL A 58 -1.75 3.34 0.00
C VAL A 58 -1.94 4.74 -0.62
N PRO A 59 -2.67 4.85 -1.74
CA PRO A 59 -3.13 6.13 -2.25
C PRO A 59 -3.78 7.01 -1.16
N PHE A 60 -3.53 8.31 -1.21
CA PHE A 60 -4.11 9.31 -0.29
C PHE A 60 -3.73 9.17 1.20
N LYS A 61 -2.73 8.37 1.56
CA LYS A 61 -2.32 8.12 2.96
C LYS A 61 -2.09 9.40 3.79
N ASP A 62 -1.47 10.40 3.20
CA ASP A 62 -1.06 11.64 3.90
C ASP A 62 -2.08 12.77 3.74
N MET A 63 -3.26 12.47 3.20
CA MET A 63 -4.31 13.43 2.93
C MET A 63 -5.39 13.39 4.04
N PRO A 64 -5.85 14.54 4.55
CA PRO A 64 -7.01 14.59 5.45
C PRO A 64 -8.21 13.88 4.83
N ALA A 65 -9.01 13.16 5.65
CA ALA A 65 -10.10 12.33 5.15
C ALA A 65 -11.12 13.09 4.29
N THR A 66 -11.39 14.36 4.61
CA THR A 66 -12.31 15.22 3.85
C THR A 66 -11.73 15.63 2.50
N GLN A 67 -10.42 15.83 2.40
CA GLN A 67 -9.75 16.13 1.12
C GLN A 67 -9.69 14.86 0.25
N MET A 68 -9.36 13.71 0.83
CA MET A 68 -9.40 12.42 0.12
C MET A 68 -10.80 12.13 -0.43
N LEU A 69 -11.85 12.40 0.36
CA LEU A 69 -13.22 12.30 -0.08
C LEU A 69 -13.48 13.17 -1.31
N LEU A 70 -13.07 14.44 -1.26
CA LEU A 70 -13.25 15.39 -2.36
C LEU A 70 -12.55 14.92 -3.64
N GLU A 71 -11.29 14.47 -3.54
CA GLU A 71 -10.53 13.94 -4.68
C GLU A 71 -11.24 12.75 -5.34
N LYS A 72 -11.69 11.77 -4.53
CA LYS A 72 -12.43 10.60 -5.01
C LYS A 72 -13.76 10.99 -5.69
N LEU A 73 -14.48 11.96 -5.14
CA LEU A 73 -15.74 12.45 -5.70
C LEU A 73 -15.55 13.36 -6.92
N ASN A 74 -14.39 14.00 -7.08
CA ASN A 74 -14.05 14.78 -8.27
C ASN A 74 -13.53 13.89 -9.42
N GLY A 75 -13.23 12.63 -9.14
CA GLY A 75 -12.79 11.66 -10.15
C GLY A 75 -11.28 11.55 -10.28
N THR A 76 -10.53 12.02 -9.28
CA THR A 76 -9.09 11.74 -9.18
C THR A 76 -8.90 10.24 -8.97
N VAL A 77 -8.19 9.61 -9.90
CA VAL A 77 -7.91 8.17 -9.88
C VAL A 77 -6.42 7.96 -9.59
N PRO A 78 -6.06 7.19 -8.55
CA PRO A 78 -4.66 6.88 -8.31
C PRO A 78 -4.11 5.95 -9.39
N CYS A 79 -2.81 6.03 -9.65
CA CYS A 79 -2.13 5.25 -10.66
C CYS A 79 -0.94 4.47 -10.07
N LEU A 80 -0.42 3.54 -10.87
CA LEU A 80 0.84 2.87 -10.58
C LEU A 80 1.97 3.86 -10.80
N LEU A 81 2.83 4.05 -9.80
CA LEU A 81 3.97 4.97 -9.88
C LEU A 81 5.15 4.24 -10.54
N ASP A 82 5.42 4.61 -11.78
CA ASP A 82 6.53 4.09 -12.58
C ASP A 82 6.96 5.13 -13.63
N THR A 83 7.93 4.75 -14.46
CA THR A 83 8.46 5.60 -15.54
C THR A 83 7.45 6.00 -16.62
N THR A 84 6.27 5.37 -16.68
CA THR A 84 5.22 5.69 -17.66
C THR A 84 4.21 6.70 -17.13
N THR A 85 4.11 6.87 -15.82
CA THR A 85 3.15 7.75 -15.14
C THR A 85 3.80 8.95 -14.47
N ILE A 86 5.08 8.85 -14.09
CA ILE A 86 5.83 9.95 -13.48
C ILE A 86 6.73 10.61 -14.54
N PRO A 87 6.65 11.95 -14.71
CA PRO A 87 7.51 12.66 -15.64
C PRO A 87 9.00 12.58 -15.22
N PRO A 88 9.95 12.54 -16.17
CA PRO A 88 11.38 12.39 -15.88
C PRO A 88 11.94 13.41 -14.89
N GLU A 89 11.40 14.62 -14.88
CA GLU A 89 11.81 15.71 -14.00
C GLU A 89 11.56 15.37 -12.52
N GLU A 90 10.44 14.71 -12.22
CA GLU A 90 10.07 14.28 -10.86
C GLU A 90 10.89 13.07 -10.38
N LEU A 91 11.44 12.27 -11.29
CA LEU A 91 12.32 11.13 -10.95
C LEU A 91 13.71 11.57 -10.46
N THR A 92 14.12 12.80 -10.76
CA THR A 92 15.46 13.34 -10.42
C THR A 92 15.48 14.18 -9.13
N MET A 93 14.29 14.51 -8.59
CA MET A 93 14.18 15.28 -7.36
C MET A 93 14.48 14.38 -6.16
N LYS A 94 15.58 14.68 -5.44
CA LYS A 94 15.91 14.01 -4.17
C LYS A 94 14.69 14.12 -3.24
N PRO A 95 14.36 13.07 -2.45
CA PRO A 95 13.27 13.18 -1.49
C PRO A 95 13.59 14.32 -0.52
N SER A 96 12.87 15.43 -0.66
CA SER A 96 12.98 16.55 0.25
C SER A 96 12.48 16.05 1.60
N ARG A 97 13.41 15.69 2.49
CA ARG A 97 13.17 15.71 3.92
C ARG A 97 12.88 17.16 4.27
N SER A 98 11.62 17.56 4.22
CA SER A 98 11.14 18.78 4.86
C SER A 98 11.14 18.55 6.38
N GLY A 99 12.34 18.39 6.94
CA GLY A 99 12.60 18.70 8.33
C GLY A 99 12.61 20.20 8.44
N ALA A 100 11.46 20.78 8.81
CA ALA A 100 11.43 22.15 9.29
C ALA A 100 12.21 22.21 10.61
N SER A 101 13.51 22.45 10.51
CA SER A 101 14.28 23.05 11.59
C SER A 101 14.86 24.34 11.07
N SER A 102 14.14 25.42 11.34
CA SER A 102 14.70 26.75 11.39
C SER A 102 15.87 26.75 12.37
N SER A 103 17.09 26.95 11.89
CA SER A 103 18.17 27.60 12.64
C SER A 103 19.24 28.10 11.68
N LEU A 104 19.56 29.37 11.88
CA LEU A 104 20.63 30.14 11.26
C LEU A 104 21.99 29.51 11.58
N GLU A 105 22.91 29.45 10.62
CA GLU A 105 24.35 29.64 10.85
C GLU A 105 25.11 29.79 9.51
N GLU A 106 25.83 30.90 9.38
CA GLU A 106 26.87 31.14 8.36
C GLU A 106 28.13 30.35 8.75
N GLY A 107 28.79 29.69 7.79
CA GLY A 107 30.10 29.09 8.02
C GLY A 107 30.64 28.27 6.86
N MET A 108 31.63 28.82 6.16
CA MET A 108 32.43 28.18 5.12
C MET A 108 33.20 26.95 5.66
N ALA A 109 33.10 25.78 5.02
CA ALA A 109 34.18 24.79 5.02
C ALA A 109 34.01 23.79 3.85
N ALA A 110 34.90 23.90 2.88
CA ALA A 110 35.15 22.88 1.88
C ALA A 110 35.68 21.61 2.57
N SER A 111 35.02 20.47 2.33
CA SER A 111 35.66 19.17 2.49
C SER A 111 35.26 18.28 1.31
N ASN A 112 36.24 18.03 0.44
CA ASN A 112 36.18 17.03 -0.61
C ASN A 112 36.08 15.64 0.03
N ALA A 113 34.92 15.01 -0.04
CA ALA A 113 34.79 13.58 0.18
C ALA A 113 34.74 12.87 -1.19
N ARG A 114 35.80 12.10 -1.45
CA ARG A 114 36.02 11.25 -2.61
C ARG A 114 34.87 10.27 -2.83
N ALA A 115 34.61 10.02 -4.12
CA ALA A 115 33.72 8.98 -4.62
C ALA A 115 33.92 7.64 -3.92
N SER A 116 32.85 7.13 -3.31
CA SER A 116 32.64 5.69 -3.21
C SER A 116 31.71 5.33 -4.37
N ASN A 117 32.15 4.34 -5.13
CA ASN A 117 31.43 3.73 -6.24
C ASN A 117 30.21 2.98 -5.66
N GLY A 118 29.17 3.71 -5.28
CA GLY A 118 27.91 3.15 -4.81
C GLY A 118 26.95 3.09 -5.98
N GLU A 119 26.45 1.90 -6.30
CA GLU A 119 25.21 1.77 -7.07
C GLU A 119 24.21 2.77 -6.49
N ALA A 120 23.89 3.81 -7.26
CA ALA A 120 22.84 4.74 -6.88
C ALA A 120 21.60 3.87 -6.71
N ALA A 121 21.13 3.71 -5.47
CA ALA A 121 19.89 3.00 -5.18
C ALA A 121 18.84 3.60 -6.11
N LEU A 122 18.43 2.85 -7.13
CA LEU A 122 17.51 3.30 -8.15
C LEU A 122 16.30 3.84 -7.41
N HIS A 123 15.96 5.12 -7.66
CA HIS A 123 14.74 5.72 -7.14
C HIS A 123 13.59 4.72 -7.37
N PRO A 124 12.73 4.44 -6.37
CA PRO A 124 11.78 3.33 -6.41
C PRO A 124 10.85 3.36 -7.64
N TYR A 125 10.75 4.51 -8.30
CA TYR A 125 9.93 4.78 -9.46
C TYR A 125 10.63 4.62 -10.83
N HIS A 126 11.91 4.21 -10.87
CA HIS A 126 12.63 3.94 -12.15
C HIS A 126 12.25 2.60 -12.81
N ARG A 127 11.38 1.81 -12.18
CA ARG A 127 10.83 0.59 -12.78
C ARG A 127 9.80 0.92 -13.88
N THR A 128 9.36 -0.13 -14.57
CA THR A 128 8.26 -0.07 -15.53
C THR A 128 7.36 -1.28 -15.27
N PHE A 129 6.06 -1.04 -15.06
CA PHE A 129 5.09 -2.12 -14.96
C PHE A 129 4.56 -2.52 -16.34
N SER A 130 4.09 -3.77 -16.46
CA SER A 130 3.47 -4.24 -17.70
C SER A 130 2.21 -3.43 -18.03
N SER A 131 1.93 -3.23 -19.32
CA SER A 131 0.68 -2.59 -19.77
C SER A 131 -0.58 -3.33 -19.29
N TYR A 132 -0.50 -4.66 -19.15
CA TYR A 132 -1.59 -5.45 -18.57
C TYR A 132 -1.83 -5.13 -17.10
N PHE A 133 -0.80 -4.76 -16.33
CA PHE A 133 -0.99 -4.36 -14.93
C PHE A 133 -1.64 -2.97 -14.84
N HIS A 134 -1.19 -2.02 -15.65
CA HIS A 134 -1.83 -0.71 -15.78
C HIS A 134 -3.31 -0.84 -16.15
N ASN A 135 -3.63 -1.62 -17.17
CA ASN A 135 -5.02 -1.82 -17.59
C ASN A 135 -5.86 -2.57 -16.55
N PHE A 136 -5.27 -3.51 -15.81
CA PHE A 136 -5.94 -4.18 -14.68
C PHE A 136 -6.35 -3.16 -13.61
N VAL A 137 -5.43 -2.28 -13.19
CA VAL A 137 -5.70 -1.25 -12.18
C VAL A 137 -6.73 -0.24 -12.68
N GLU A 138 -6.60 0.21 -13.93
CA GLU A 138 -7.53 1.13 -14.59
C GLU A 138 -8.98 0.59 -14.62
N GLN A 139 -9.16 -0.70 -14.95
CA GLN A 139 -10.49 -1.33 -14.93
C GLN A 139 -11.07 -1.42 -13.51
N CYS A 140 -10.24 -1.66 -12.50
CA CYS A 140 -10.68 -1.72 -11.11
C CYS A 140 -11.10 -0.35 -10.57
N LEU A 141 -10.40 0.72 -10.97
CA LEU A 141 -10.58 2.07 -10.43
C LEU A 141 -11.55 2.95 -11.22
N GLN A 142 -12.36 2.36 -12.11
CA GLN A 142 -13.44 3.07 -12.80
C GLN A 142 -14.36 3.76 -11.79
N ARG A 143 -14.65 5.05 -12.02
CA ARG A 143 -15.56 5.82 -11.15
C ARG A 143 -16.95 5.22 -11.14
N ASN A 144 -17.49 4.90 -12.32
CA ASN A 144 -18.79 4.24 -12.42
C ASN A 144 -18.62 2.75 -12.03
N PRO A 145 -19.26 2.27 -10.94
CA PRO A 145 -19.17 0.87 -10.54
C PRO A 145 -19.65 -0.08 -11.64
N ASP A 146 -20.62 0.30 -12.47
CA ASP A 146 -21.14 -0.57 -13.53
C ASP A 146 -20.09 -0.93 -14.58
N LEU A 147 -19.10 -0.04 -14.80
CA LEU A 147 -18.00 -0.26 -15.73
C LEU A 147 -16.90 -1.17 -15.15
N ARG A 148 -16.87 -1.39 -13.83
CA ARG A 148 -15.91 -2.30 -13.22
C ARG A 148 -16.26 -3.75 -13.57
N PRO A 149 -15.28 -4.60 -13.90
CA PRO A 149 -15.52 -6.03 -14.12
C PRO A 149 -15.95 -6.70 -12.81
N SER A 150 -16.65 -7.83 -12.91
CA SER A 150 -16.86 -8.71 -11.75
C SER A 150 -15.56 -9.40 -11.37
N ALA A 151 -15.45 -9.90 -10.12
CA ALA A 151 -14.29 -10.67 -9.69
C ALA A 151 -14.00 -11.87 -10.63
N ASN A 152 -15.05 -12.57 -11.09
CA ASN A 152 -14.90 -13.68 -12.02
C ASN A 152 -14.39 -13.25 -13.40
N ALA A 153 -14.83 -12.09 -13.91
CA ALA A 153 -14.30 -11.54 -15.15
C ALA A 153 -12.84 -11.11 -14.97
N LEU A 154 -12.52 -10.49 -13.84
CA LEU A 154 -11.19 -9.99 -13.51
C LEU A 154 -10.17 -11.14 -13.34
N LEU A 155 -10.57 -12.30 -12.82
CA LEU A 155 -9.71 -13.50 -12.76
C LEU A 155 -9.24 -13.98 -14.15
N ASN A 156 -10.00 -13.68 -15.21
CA ASN A 156 -9.64 -14.01 -16.59
C ASN A 156 -8.84 -12.90 -17.29
N HIS A 157 -8.49 -11.83 -16.58
CA HIS A 157 -7.75 -10.70 -17.12
C HIS A 157 -6.35 -11.12 -17.60
N SER A 158 -5.86 -10.50 -18.68
CA SER A 158 -4.55 -10.82 -19.27
C SER A 158 -3.38 -10.66 -18.29
N PHE A 159 -3.53 -9.81 -17.27
CA PHE A 159 -2.56 -9.66 -16.18
C PHE A 159 -2.26 -10.99 -15.48
N PHE A 160 -3.24 -11.87 -15.28
CA PHE A 160 -3.04 -13.15 -14.59
C PHE A 160 -2.48 -14.26 -15.47
N LYS A 161 -2.42 -14.07 -16.80
CA LYS A 161 -1.82 -15.06 -17.73
C LYS A 161 -0.33 -15.27 -17.51
N GLN A 162 0.34 -14.37 -16.79
CA GLN A 162 1.74 -14.53 -16.40
C GLN A 162 1.95 -15.60 -15.32
N ILE A 163 0.90 -15.97 -14.58
CA ILE A 163 0.98 -16.96 -13.50
C ILE A 163 0.99 -18.38 -14.11
N LYS A 164 2.15 -19.03 -14.08
CA LYS A 164 2.36 -20.39 -14.63
C LYS A 164 2.35 -21.50 -13.58
N HIS A 165 2.69 -21.16 -12.34
CA HIS A 165 2.83 -22.09 -11.22
C HIS A 165 1.84 -21.77 -10.12
N ARG A 166 1.60 -22.73 -9.22
CA ARG A 166 0.77 -22.49 -8.04
C ARG A 166 1.43 -21.46 -7.14
N ALA A 167 0.63 -20.67 -6.44
CA ALA A 167 1.12 -19.64 -5.52
C ALA A 167 2.06 -20.24 -4.44
N SER A 168 1.76 -21.45 -3.96
CA SER A 168 2.59 -22.18 -2.98
C SER A 168 4.01 -22.51 -3.47
N GLU A 169 4.20 -22.58 -4.79
CA GLU A 169 5.49 -22.92 -5.41
C GLU A 169 6.27 -21.65 -5.78
N ALA A 170 5.60 -20.64 -6.33
CA ALA A 170 6.27 -19.45 -6.86
C ALA A 170 6.45 -18.31 -5.84
N LEU A 171 5.51 -18.10 -4.92
CA LEU A 171 5.56 -16.95 -4.00
C LEU A 171 6.77 -16.98 -3.04
N PRO A 172 7.20 -18.11 -2.46
CA PRO A 172 8.35 -18.12 -1.56
C PRO A 172 9.64 -17.59 -2.22
N GLU A 173 9.85 -17.91 -3.50
CA GLU A 173 10.99 -17.42 -4.27
C GLU A 173 10.86 -15.92 -4.57
N LEU A 174 9.67 -15.46 -4.97
CA LEU A 174 9.41 -14.04 -5.25
C LEU A 174 9.51 -13.13 -4.02
N LEU A 175 9.23 -13.67 -2.83
CA LEU A 175 9.27 -12.91 -1.57
C LEU A 175 10.66 -12.93 -0.91
N TYR A 176 11.62 -13.70 -1.43
CA TYR A 176 12.98 -13.69 -0.93
C TYR A 176 13.57 -12.26 -0.98
N PRO A 177 14.26 -11.77 0.09
CA PRO A 177 14.78 -12.49 1.25
C PRO A 177 13.82 -12.65 2.44
N VAL A 178 12.55 -12.26 2.31
CA VAL A 178 11.57 -12.37 3.41
C VAL A 178 11.22 -13.84 3.63
N MET A 179 11.62 -14.38 4.79
CA MET A 179 11.33 -15.76 5.18
C MET A 179 10.15 -15.83 6.17
N PRO A 180 9.27 -16.83 6.07
CA PRO A 180 8.23 -17.03 7.07
C PRO A 180 8.88 -17.47 8.40
N ILE A 181 8.27 -17.10 9.52
CA ILE A 181 8.75 -17.40 10.87
C ILE A 181 8.94 -18.92 11.09
N THR A 182 8.23 -19.77 10.35
CA THR A 182 8.34 -21.22 10.47
C THR A 182 9.61 -21.81 9.84
N SER A 183 10.36 -21.04 9.05
CA SER A 183 11.55 -21.53 8.32
C SER A 183 12.85 -21.52 9.13
N PHE A 184 12.78 -21.64 10.47
CA PHE A 184 13.95 -21.85 11.33
C PHE A 184 14.52 -23.26 11.18
N GLU A 185 14.95 -23.64 9.98
CA GLU A 185 15.90 -24.73 9.80
C GLU A 185 17.29 -24.13 9.66
N GLY A 186 18.06 -24.12 10.76
CA GLY A 186 19.52 -23.99 10.69
C GLY A 186 20.13 -22.59 10.77
N ILE A 187 19.53 -21.60 11.43
CA ILE A 187 20.34 -20.49 11.95
C ILE A 187 21.14 -21.04 13.14
N GLN A 188 22.39 -21.43 12.88
CA GLN A 188 23.41 -21.36 13.92
C GLN A 188 23.35 -19.94 14.47
N THR A 189 22.86 -19.80 15.70
CA THR A 189 22.87 -18.57 16.48
C THR A 189 24.30 -18.06 16.60
N GLN A 190 24.72 -17.22 15.65
CA GLN A 190 25.93 -16.40 15.75
C GLN A 190 25.61 -15.01 16.30
N ASP A 191 24.36 -14.73 16.68
CA ASP A 191 24.09 -13.60 17.58
C ASP A 191 22.87 -13.84 18.49
N PRO A 192 23.08 -14.34 19.72
CA PRO A 192 22.03 -14.52 20.72
C PRO A 192 21.43 -13.21 21.24
N SER A 193 22.02 -12.05 20.92
CA SER A 193 21.71 -10.78 21.58
C SER A 193 20.34 -10.18 21.23
N HIS A 194 19.79 -10.47 20.04
CA HIS A 194 18.56 -9.81 19.58
C HIS A 194 17.26 -10.43 20.11
N ILE A 195 17.29 -11.71 20.50
CA ILE A 195 16.12 -12.42 21.07
C ILE A 195 16.16 -12.38 22.59
N PHE A 196 17.34 -12.51 23.22
CA PHE A 196 17.47 -12.36 24.67
C PHE A 196 17.03 -10.96 25.15
N GLY A 197 17.28 -9.91 24.36
CA GLY A 197 16.83 -8.55 24.69
C GLY A 197 15.31 -8.39 24.83
N LEU A 198 14.50 -9.14 24.07
CA LEU A 198 13.04 -9.07 24.17
C LEU A 198 12.50 -9.83 25.39
N ALA A 199 13.13 -10.94 25.77
CA ALA A 199 12.75 -11.70 26.97
C ALA A 199 13.21 -10.98 28.25
N SER A 200 14.43 -10.45 28.28
CA SER A 200 14.95 -9.69 29.43
C SER A 200 14.16 -8.41 29.72
N ASN A 201 13.62 -7.73 28.69
CA ASN A 201 12.80 -6.54 28.88
C ASN A 201 11.42 -6.84 29.49
N MET A 202 10.96 -8.09 29.45
CA MET A 202 9.68 -8.50 30.03
C MET A 202 9.81 -8.97 31.48
N GLU A 203 11.03 -9.35 31.91
CA GLU A 203 11.36 -9.64 33.32
C GLU A 203 11.65 -8.37 34.13
N GLN A 204 11.91 -7.22 33.49
CA GLN A 204 12.20 -5.93 34.14
C GLN A 204 10.96 -5.04 34.38
N LEU A 205 9.76 -5.52 34.06
CA LEU A 205 8.52 -4.85 34.47
C LEU A 205 8.13 -5.34 35.88
N GLU A 206 8.77 -4.77 36.90
CA GLU A 206 8.21 -4.81 38.25
C GLU A 206 6.90 -4.00 38.25
N MET A 207 5.80 -4.64 38.63
CA MET A 207 4.58 -3.92 38.98
C MET A 207 4.83 -3.18 40.29
N ASP A 208 4.94 -1.85 40.23
CA ASP A 208 4.87 -1.03 41.44
C ASP A 208 3.52 -1.30 42.13
N ASP A 209 3.58 -1.81 43.36
CA ASP A 209 2.43 -2.04 44.22
C ASP A 209 1.77 -0.69 44.54
N TRP A 210 0.46 -0.59 44.31
CA TRP A 210 -0.29 0.61 44.63
C TRP A 210 -0.48 0.71 46.14
N GLU A 211 0.17 1.68 46.78
CA GLU A 211 -0.11 2.02 48.18
C GLU A 211 -1.52 2.64 48.29
N PHE A 212 -2.41 1.98 49.04
CA PHE A 212 -3.71 2.50 49.49
C PHE A 212 -3.63 3.04 50.91
#